data_AF-A0A421JXF4-F1
#
_entry.id   AF-A0A421JXF4-F1
#
_cell.length_a   1.000
_cell.length_b   1.000
_cell.length_c   1.000
_cell.angle_alpha   90.00
_cell.angle_beta   90.00
_cell.angle_gamma   90.00
#
_symmetry.space_group_name_H-M   'P 1'
#
loop_
_entity.id
_entity.type
_entity.pdbx_description
1 polymer ?
#
loop_
_entity_poly.entity_id
_entity_poly.type
_entity_poly.pdbx_seq_one_letter_code
_entity_poly.pdbx_strand_id
1 'polypeptide(L)' 'MMEQLYKIALTSFAIGTLFLPLLLFVNYLEARYPATTQLTSLAWYEMFIILMLLVIPFGTLKLLRVPWNGKPPQ' A
#
# COMPACT_ATOMS: atom_id res chain seq x y z
N MET A 1 13.31 -10.92 23.09
CA MET A 1 13.35 -11.45 21.71
C MET A 1 11.96 -11.69 21.13
N MET A 2 11.09 -12.48 21.78
CA MET A 2 9.73 -12.78 21.27
C MET A 2 8.83 -11.54 21.10
N GLU A 3 8.86 -10.60 22.04
CA GLU A 3 8.03 -9.39 21.97
C GLU A 3 8.41 -8.46 20.79
N GLN A 4 9.70 -8.40 20.45
CA GLN A 4 10.18 -7.64 19.30
C GLN A 4 9.79 -8.29 17.97
N LEU A 5 9.89 -9.62 17.89
CA LEU A 5 9.42 -10.37 16.72
C LEU A 5 7.91 -10.18 16.50
N TYR A 6 7.12 -10.18 17.57
CA TYR A 6 5.68 -9.91 17.51
C TYR A 6 5.38 -8.49 16.99
N LYS A 7 6.08 -7.47 17.49
CA LYS A 7 5.93 -6.08 17.00
C LYS A 7 6.28 -5.94 15.52
N ILE A 8 7.34 -6.61 15.06
CA ILE A 8 7.73 -6.62 13.64
C ILE A 8 6.65 -7.31 12.80
N ALA A 9 6.20 -8.50 13.22
CA ALA A 9 5.18 -9.25 12.49
C ALA A 9 3.86 -8.46 12.38
N LEU A 10 3.42 -7.83 13.47
CA LEU A 10 2.20 -7.01 13.48
C LEU A 10 2.34 -5.77 12.58
N THR A 11 3.50 -5.11 12.60
CA THR A 11 3.75 -3.94 11.74
C THR A 11 3.77 -4.33 10.27
N SER A 12 4.46 -5.43 9.93
CA SER A 12 4.49 -5.96 8.55
C SER A 12 3.11 -6.40 8.09
N PHE A 13 2.32 -7.03 8.96
CA PHE A 13 0.94 -7.40 8.66
C PHE A 13 0.08 -6.16 8.39
N ALA A 14 0.15 -5.15 9.27
CA ALA A 14 -0.60 -3.90 9.10
C ALA A 14 -0.23 -3.18 7.80
N ILE A 15 1.06 -3.11 7.46
CA ILE A 15 1.52 -2.57 6.17
C ILE A 15 0.92 -3.39 5.01
N GLY A 16 1.03 -4.71 5.07
CA GLY A 16 0.47 -5.60 4.04
C GLY A 16 -1.03 -5.39 3.85
N THR A 17 -1.81 -5.30 4.93
CA THR A 17 -3.25 -5.04 4.88
C THR A 17 -3.57 -3.67 4.30
N LEU A 18 -2.78 -2.64 4.63
CA LEU A 18 -2.98 -1.28 4.08
C LEU A 18 -2.78 -1.25 2.55
N PHE A 19 -1.82 -2.02 2.03
CA PHE A 19 -1.54 -2.08 0.58
C PHE A 19 -2.34 -3.15 -0.17
N LEU A 20 -3.05 -4.04 0.53
CA LEU A 20 -3.83 -5.12 -0.09
C LEU A 20 -4.87 -4.61 -1.10
N PRO A 21 -5.67 -3.55 -0.82
CA PRO A 21 -6.62 -3.03 -1.80
C PRO A 21 -5.94 -2.53 -3.08
N LEU A 22 -4.75 -1.93 -2.97
CA LEU A 22 -3.96 -1.51 -4.12
C LEU A 22 -3.53 -2.71 -4.97
N LEU A 23 -3.03 -3.78 -4.34
CA LEU A 23 -2.62 -5.00 -5.06
C LEU A 23 -3.79 -5.66 -5.79
N LEU A 24 -4.94 -5.77 -5.12
CA LEU A 24 -6.16 -6.31 -5.74
C LEU A 24 -6.63 -5.45 -6.92
N PHE A 25 -6.57 -4.12 -6.77
CA PHE A 25 -6.97 -3.21 -7.84
C PHE A 25 -6.02 -3.26 -9.04
N VAL A 26 -4.71 -3.34 -8.81
CA VAL A 26 -3.72 -3.51 -9.87
C VAL A 26 -3.92 -4.85 -10.59
N ASN A 27 -4.15 -5.94 -9.86
CA ASN A 27 -4.44 -7.24 -10.46
C ASN A 27 -5.74 -7.23 -11.29
N TYR A 28 -6.78 -6.55 -10.80
CA TYR A 28 -8.01 -6.33 -11.55
C TYR A 28 -7.76 -5.57 -12.86
N LEU A 29 -6.96 -4.51 -12.81
CA LEU A 29 -6.60 -3.74 -14.01
C LEU A 29 -5.77 -4.57 -14.98
N GLU A 30 -4.83 -5.38 -14.50
CA GLU A 30 -4.03 -6.27 -15.34
C GLU A 30 -4.90 -7.32 -16.07
N ALA A 31 -5.91 -7.86 -15.39
CA ALA A 31 -6.88 -8.77 -16.00
C ALA A 31 -7.77 -8.07 -17.04
N ARG A 32 -8.11 -6.80 -16.82
CA ARG A 32 -8.98 -5.99 -17.68
C ARG A 32 -8.26 -5.37 -18.87
N TYR A 33 -7.00 -4.98 -18.67
CA TYR A 33 -6.13 -4.31 -19.63
C TYR A 33 -4.89 -5.18 -19.82
N PRO A 34 -4.86 -6.08 -20.81
CA PRO A 34 -3.71 -6.93 -21.05
C PRO A 34 -2.45 -6.07 -21.25
N ALA A 35 -1.28 -6.57 -20.82
CA ALA A 35 -0.02 -5.84 -20.64
C ALA A 35 0.51 -5.03 -21.86
N THR A 36 -0.11 -5.17 -23.03
CA THR A 36 0.15 -4.40 -24.25
C THR A 36 -0.68 -3.11 -24.37
N THR A 37 -1.65 -2.91 -23.46
CA THR A 37 -2.54 -1.75 -23.48
C THR A 37 -1.86 -0.57 -22.80
N GLN A 38 -1.68 0.53 -23.55
CA GLN A 38 -1.06 1.75 -23.04
C GLN A 38 -1.87 2.31 -21.85
N LEU A 39 -1.19 2.89 -20.85
CA LEU A 39 -1.79 3.60 -19.70
C LEU A 39 -2.83 4.67 -20.11
N THR A 40 -2.82 5.11 -21.36
CA THR A 40 -3.79 6.03 -21.96
C THR A 40 -5.18 5.42 -22.20
N SER A 41 -5.29 4.09 -22.21
CA SER A 41 -6.58 3.36 -22.30
C SER A 41 -7.26 3.21 -20.94
N LEU A 42 -6.54 3.52 -19.86
CA LEU A 42 -7.09 3.50 -18.51
C LEU A 42 -8.14 4.60 -18.38
N ALA A 43 -9.28 4.29 -17.77
CA ALA A 43 -10.26 5.33 -17.55
C ALA A 43 -9.71 6.36 -16.56
N TRP A 44 -10.08 7.63 -16.75
CA TRP A 44 -9.58 8.72 -15.91
C TRP A 44 -9.85 8.47 -14.41
N TYR A 45 -11.00 7.87 -14.08
CA TYR A 45 -11.35 7.54 -12.70
C TYR A 45 -10.50 6.39 -12.12
N GLU A 46 -10.03 5.45 -12.94
CA GLU A 46 -9.15 4.37 -12.48
C GLU A 46 -7.77 4.92 -12.08
N MET A 47 -7.26 5.93 -12.79
CA MET A 47 -6.05 6.65 -12.36
C MET A 47 -6.23 7.34 -11.00
N PHE A 48 -7.39 7.97 -10.77
CA PHE A 48 -7.72 8.55 -9.47
C PHE A 48 -7.79 7.50 -8.36
N ILE A 49 -8.35 6.32 -8.65
CA ILE A 49 -8.42 5.21 -7.69
C ILE A 49 -7.01 4.73 -7.34
N ILE A 50 -6.12 4.52 -8.32
CA ILE A 50 -4.72 4.16 -8.06
C ILE A 50 -4.07 5.19 -7.15
N LEU A 51 -4.19 6.48 -7.49
CA LEU A 51 -3.60 7.57 -6.71
C LEU A 51 -4.12 7.58 -5.27
N MET A 52 -5.42 7.43 -5.06
CA MET A 52 -5.98 7.37 -3.71
C MET A 52 -5.51 6.14 -2.94
N LEU A 53 -5.53 4.96 -3.57
CA LEU A 53 -5.05 3.71 -2.98
C LEU A 53 -3.55 3.73 -2.67
N LEU A 54 -2.79 4.63 -3.30
CA LEU A 54 -1.39 4.87 -3.00
C LEU A 54 -1.22 5.93 -1.90
N VAL A 55 -1.99 7.02 -1.91
CA VAL A 55 -1.85 8.10 -0.90
C VAL A 55 -2.36 7.67 0.48
N ILE A 56 -3.47 6.93 0.55
CA ILE A 56 -4.11 6.55 1.83
C ILE A 56 -3.17 5.70 2.71
N PRO A 57 -2.52 4.62 2.22
CA PRO A 57 -1.57 3.85 3.02
C PRO A 57 -0.41 4.69 3.53
N PHE A 58 0.20 5.52 2.68
CA PHE A 58 1.32 6.37 3.06
C PHE A 58 0.92 7.45 4.07
N GLY A 59 -0.26 8.07 3.89
CA GLY A 59 -0.83 9.00 4.86
C GLY A 59 -1.08 8.33 6.21
N THR A 60 -1.59 7.10 6.20
CA THR A 60 -1.86 6.31 7.41
C THR A 60 -0.58 5.95 8.13
N LEU A 61 0.46 5.51 7.41
CA LEU A 61 1.78 5.22 7.98
C LEU A 61 2.42 6.46 8.62
N LYS A 62 2.26 7.62 7.99
CA LYS A 62 2.72 8.91 8.54
C LYS A 62 1.96 9.28 9.82
N LEU A 63 0.64 9.11 9.86
CA LEU A 63 -0.20 9.38 11.03
C LEU A 63 0.11 8.43 12.20
N LEU A 64 0.31 7.16 11.89
CA LEU A 64 0.65 6.12 12.87
C LEU A 64 2.07 6.28 13.43
N ARG A 65 2.85 7.25 12.94
CA ARG A 65 4.28 7.47 13.29
C ARG A 65 5.06 6.16 13.29
N VAL A 66 4.75 5.26 12.34
CA VAL A 66 5.48 3.99 12.24
C VAL A 66 6.96 4.37 12.03
N PRO A 67 7.84 4.07 12.99
CA PRO A 67 9.22 4.51 12.93
C PRO A 67 9.92 3.75 11.80
N TRP A 68 10.00 4.37 10.62
CA TRP A 68 10.73 3.83 9.47
C TRP A 68 12.22 3.70 9.75
N ASN A 69 12.71 4.51 10.69
CA ASN A 69 14.02 4.42 11.30
C ASN A 69 13.80 3.96 12.74
N GLY A 70 14.29 2.78 13.12
CA GLY A 70 14.16 2.19 14.46
C GLY A 70 14.82 2.95 15.60
N LYS A 71 14.91 4.28 15.54
CA LYS A 71 15.33 5.12 16.65
C LYS A 71 14.17 5.25 17.63
N PRO A 72 14.33 4.80 18.89
CA PRO A 72 13.35 5.08 19.91
C PRO A 72 13.18 6.60 20.07
N PRO A 73 11.96 7.08 20.34
CA PRO A 73 11.76 8.47 20.73
C PRO A 73 12.57 8.73 22.01
N GLN A 74 13.40 9.77 21.97
CA GLN A 74 14.05 10.32 23.17
C GLN A 74 13.02 11.06 24.02
#